data_AF-A4CJG8-F1
#
_entry.id   AF-A4CJG8-F1
#
_cell.length_a   1.000
_cell.length_b   1.000
_cell.length_c   1.000
_cell.angle_alpha   90.00
_cell.angle_beta   90.00
_cell.angle_gamma   90.00
#
_symmetry.space_group_name_H-M   'P 1'
#
loop_
_entity.id
_entity.type
_entity.pdbx_description
1 polymer ?
#
loop_
_entity_poly.entity_id
_entity_poly.type
_entity_poly.pdbx_seq_one_letter_code
_entity_poly.pdbx_strand_id
1 'polypeptide(L)'
;MDPSKDFMDPTKDFMDSTIVFPDSERGNVVRPILTIIFTSVRYANGMILVFKHFFYRSYVGLSLWPFIILRNPALKADRVLINHERIHLRQQAELLVVFFYLWYAVEWTIRCICYLDTYQAYRNISFEREAYWHERDAEYLENRSAFRFVRYLFEPS
;
A
#
# COMPACT_ATOMS: atom_id res chain seq x y z
N MET A 1 -33.24 -43.57 -6.87
CA MET A 1 -32.41 -42.37 -7.13
C MET A 1 -32.57 -41.48 -5.92
N ASP A 2 -31.48 -41.28 -5.19
CA ASP A 2 -31.43 -40.50 -3.94
C ASP A 2 -30.99 -39.06 -4.30
N PRO A 3 -31.82 -38.03 -4.05
CA PRO A 3 -31.54 -36.65 -4.45
C PRO A 3 -30.56 -35.92 -3.51
N SER A 4 -29.94 -36.60 -2.53
CA SER A 4 -29.03 -35.98 -1.56
C SER A 4 -27.55 -35.93 -1.99
N LYS A 5 -27.20 -36.25 -3.25
CA LYS A 5 -25.81 -36.36 -3.72
C LYS A 5 -25.29 -35.26 -4.66
N ASP A 6 -26.07 -34.21 -4.93
CA ASP A 6 -25.63 -33.08 -5.78
C ASP A 6 -25.31 -31.82 -4.98
N PHE A 7 -24.63 -31.97 -3.84
CA PHE A 7 -23.98 -30.84 -3.19
C PHE A 7 -22.64 -30.59 -3.90
N MET A 8 -22.64 -29.64 -4.84
CA MET A 8 -21.42 -29.11 -5.46
C MET A 8 -20.44 -28.67 -4.37
N ASP A 9 -19.26 -29.29 -4.34
CA ASP A 9 -18.16 -28.92 -3.46
C ASP A 9 -17.39 -27.74 -4.08
N PRO A 10 -17.51 -26.51 -3.55
CA PRO A 10 -16.89 -25.32 -4.12
C PRO A 10 -15.36 -25.31 -3.98
N THR A 11 -14.77 -26.27 -3.24
CA THR A 11 -13.31 -26.38 -3.13
C THR A 11 -12.68 -27.11 -4.31
N LYS A 12 -13.47 -27.87 -5.07
CA LYS A 12 -12.99 -28.63 -6.23
C LYS A 12 -12.73 -27.74 -7.44
N ASP A 13 -13.59 -26.76 -7.69
CA ASP A 13 -13.40 -25.75 -8.76
C ASP A 13 -12.24 -24.78 -8.47
N PHE A 14 -11.90 -24.58 -7.20
CA PHE A 14 -10.77 -23.72 -6.81
C PHE A 14 -9.41 -24.39 -7.10
N MET A 15 -9.33 -25.72 -6.95
CA MET A 15 -8.10 -26.50 -7.14
C MET A 15 -7.76 -26.78 -8.63
N ASP A 16 -8.75 -26.75 -9.52
CA ASP A 16 -8.54 -26.91 -10.98
C ASP A 16 -8.20 -25.61 -11.73
N SER A 17 -8.14 -24.47 -11.03
CA SER A 17 -7.73 -23.17 -11.61
C SER A 17 -6.22 -23.02 -11.80
N THR A 18 -5.52 -24.11 -12.12
CA THR A 18 -4.12 -24.04 -12.57
C THR A 18 -4.08 -23.29 -13.89
N ILE A 19 -3.67 -22.02 -13.83
CA ILE A 19 -3.46 -21.16 -14.98
C ILE A 19 -2.44 -21.83 -15.91
N VAL A 20 -2.92 -22.40 -17.02
CA VAL A 20 -2.07 -22.88 -18.11
C VAL A 20 -1.67 -21.66 -18.93
N PHE A 21 -0.40 -21.27 -18.83
CA PHE A 21 0.18 -20.23 -19.69
C PHE A 21 0.54 -20.81 -21.05
N PRO A 22 0.16 -20.17 -22.18
CA PRO A 22 0.50 -20.63 -23.51
C PRO A 22 1.99 -20.37 -23.80
N ASP A 23 2.65 -21.47 -24.14
CA ASP A 23 3.96 -21.67 -24.77
C ASP A 23 5.21 -20.94 -24.29
N SER A 24 6.13 -21.78 -23.82
CA SER A 24 7.52 -21.52 -23.50
C SER A 24 8.35 -21.70 -24.77
N GLU A 25 8.54 -20.63 -25.54
CA GLU A 25 9.48 -20.58 -26.67
C GLU A 25 10.25 -19.24 -26.64
N ARG A 26 10.98 -19.01 -25.54
CA ARG A 26 12.23 -18.24 -25.50
C ARG A 26 12.83 -18.27 -24.10
N GLY A 27 14.02 -18.87 -24.00
CA GLY A 27 14.76 -19.03 -22.76
C GLY A 27 14.97 -17.71 -22.03
N ASN A 28 14.43 -17.65 -20.81
CA ASN A 28 14.95 -16.92 -19.65
C ASN A 28 14.13 -17.36 -18.43
N VAL A 29 14.53 -18.48 -17.80
CA VAL A 29 13.89 -19.06 -16.59
C VAL A 29 14.24 -18.28 -15.32
N VAL A 30 14.66 -17.02 -15.45
CA VAL A 30 14.76 -16.09 -14.33
C VAL A 30 13.70 -15.03 -14.52
N ARG A 31 12.61 -15.10 -13.72
CA ARG A 31 12.05 -14.00 -12.92
C ARG A 31 10.67 -14.26 -12.26
N PRO A 32 10.27 -15.48 -11.81
CA PRO A 32 8.99 -15.62 -11.09
C PRO A 32 8.93 -14.72 -9.85
N ILE A 33 10.02 -14.58 -9.11
CA ILE A 33 10.10 -13.68 -7.94
C ILE A 33 9.95 -12.20 -8.34
N LEU A 34 10.63 -11.76 -9.41
CA LEU A 34 10.53 -10.38 -9.86
C LEU A 34 9.12 -10.09 -10.38
N THR A 35 8.51 -11.00 -11.13
CA THR A 35 7.12 -10.86 -11.60
C THR A 35 6.13 -10.86 -10.45
N ILE A 36 6.32 -11.69 -9.41
CA ILE A 36 5.47 -11.66 -8.21
C ILE A 36 5.63 -10.32 -7.47
N ILE A 37 6.86 -9.84 -7.28
CA ILE A 37 7.11 -8.53 -6.64
C ILE A 37 6.46 -7.42 -7.46
N PHE A 38 6.66 -7.38 -8.78
CA PHE A 38 6.08 -6.36 -9.66
C PHE A 38 4.55 -6.44 -9.76
N THR A 39 3.97 -7.64 -9.72
CA THR A 39 2.50 -7.82 -9.69
C THR A 39 1.92 -7.39 -8.34
N SER A 40 2.57 -7.73 -7.23
CA SER A 40 2.18 -7.30 -5.87
C SER A 40 2.24 -5.78 -5.71
N VAL A 41 3.24 -5.16 -6.33
CA VAL A 41 3.44 -3.71 -6.45
C VAL A 41 2.28 -3.07 -7.25
N ARG A 42 1.78 -3.73 -8.31
CA ARG A 42 0.66 -3.23 -9.13
C ARG A 42 -0.72 -3.36 -8.48
N TYR A 43 -0.96 -4.37 -7.67
CA TYR A 43 -2.28 -4.67 -7.07
C TYR A 43 -2.40 -4.32 -5.57
N ALA A 44 -1.70 -3.28 -5.09
CA ALA A 44 -1.79 -2.82 -3.71
C ALA A 44 -3.13 -2.10 -3.40
N ASN A 45 -4.27 -2.75 -3.69
CA ASN A 45 -5.59 -2.37 -3.20
C ASN A 45 -5.73 -2.89 -1.78
N GLY A 46 -5.29 -2.10 -0.79
CA GLY A 46 -5.25 -2.54 0.60
C GLY A 46 -6.61 -2.98 1.14
N MET A 47 -6.59 -3.98 2.02
CA MET A 47 -7.79 -4.40 2.74
C MET A 47 -8.05 -3.47 3.93
N ILE A 48 -9.29 -2.99 4.08
CA ILE A 48 -9.63 -2.03 5.13
C ILE A 48 -10.04 -2.75 6.42
N LEU A 49 -9.29 -2.51 7.49
CA LEU A 49 -9.58 -2.93 8.86
C LEU A 49 -10.03 -1.72 9.70
N VAL A 50 -10.84 -1.95 10.73
CA VAL A 50 -11.34 -0.87 11.61
C VAL A 50 -11.06 -1.22 13.06
N PHE A 51 -10.32 -0.36 13.76
CA PHE A 51 -9.96 -0.54 15.17
C PHE A 51 -10.20 0.74 15.97
N LYS A 52 -11.20 0.73 16.86
CA LYS A 52 -11.61 1.90 17.65
C LYS A 52 -10.62 2.30 18.75
N HIS A 53 -9.83 1.35 19.28
CA HIS A 53 -9.02 1.53 20.49
C HIS A 53 -7.52 1.77 20.25
N PHE A 54 -7.06 1.77 18.98
CA PHE A 54 -5.62 1.85 18.66
C PHE A 54 -5.11 3.29 18.40
N PHE A 55 -6.00 4.27 18.21
CA PHE A 55 -5.61 5.64 17.84
C PHE A 55 -5.56 6.57 19.05
N TYR A 56 -4.37 6.80 19.61
CA TYR A 56 -4.16 7.70 20.77
C TYR A 56 -3.81 9.16 20.40
N ARG A 57 -3.76 9.50 19.10
CA ARG A 57 -3.45 10.86 18.58
C ARG A 57 -4.32 11.22 17.37
N SER A 58 -4.27 12.48 16.92
CA SER A 58 -5.07 13.10 15.84
C SER A 58 -5.18 12.33 14.51
N TYR A 59 -4.40 11.27 14.30
CA TYR A 59 -4.45 10.39 13.14
C TYR A 59 -5.70 9.51 13.11
N VAL A 60 -6.42 9.53 12.00
CA VAL A 60 -7.69 8.80 11.83
C VAL A 60 -7.56 7.56 10.94
N GLY A 61 -6.43 7.45 10.23
CA GLY A 61 -6.02 6.32 9.39
C GLY A 61 -4.57 5.92 9.66
N LEU A 62 -4.23 4.68 9.30
CA LEU A 62 -2.87 4.14 9.33
C LEU A 62 -2.74 3.05 8.26
N SER A 63 -1.68 3.11 7.47
CA SER A 63 -1.33 2.06 6.50
C SER A 63 -0.27 1.12 7.04
N LEU A 64 -0.59 -0.18 7.10
CA LEU A 64 0.32 -1.28 7.42
C LEU A 64 0.15 -2.37 6.37
N TRP A 65 1.02 -2.42 5.36
CA TRP A 65 0.85 -3.28 4.20
C TRP A 65 0.49 -4.73 4.58
N PRO A 66 -0.58 -5.32 4.01
CA PRO A 66 -1.46 -4.81 2.96
C PRO A 66 -2.75 -4.10 3.47
N PHE A 67 -2.78 -3.61 4.70
CA PHE A 67 -3.98 -3.12 5.38
C PHE A 67 -4.03 -1.60 5.52
N ILE A 68 -5.23 -1.04 5.34
CA ILE A 68 -5.58 0.31 5.79
C ILE A 68 -6.39 0.17 7.07
N ILE A 69 -5.88 0.70 8.17
CA ILE A 69 -6.54 0.69 9.46
C ILE A 69 -7.22 2.04 9.66
N LEU A 70 -8.52 2.04 9.91
CA LEU A 70 -9.29 3.25 10.19
C LEU A 70 -9.78 3.25 11.64
N ARG A 71 -9.90 4.45 12.21
CA ARG A 71 -10.40 4.63 13.58
C ARG A 71 -11.87 4.24 13.72
N ASN A 72 -12.69 4.55 12.73
CA ASN A 72 -14.11 4.25 12.74
C ASN A 72 -14.62 3.93 11.32
N PRO A 73 -15.79 3.26 11.20
CA PRO A 73 -16.30 2.83 9.90
C PRO A 73 -16.71 3.98 8.97
N ALA A 74 -17.12 5.14 9.50
CA ALA A 74 -17.58 6.27 8.69
C ALA A 74 -16.46 6.85 7.81
N LEU A 75 -15.21 6.72 8.24
CA LEU A 75 -14.03 7.15 7.48
C LEU A 75 -13.82 6.37 6.18
N LYS A 76 -14.49 5.23 5.98
CA LYS A 76 -14.48 4.51 4.69
C LYS A 76 -15.07 5.35 3.55
N ALA A 77 -15.96 6.30 3.86
CA ALA A 77 -16.55 7.21 2.89
C ALA A 77 -15.64 8.39 2.54
N ASP A 78 -14.59 8.64 3.32
CA ASP A 78 -13.63 9.72 3.06
C ASP A 78 -12.63 9.28 1.98
N ARG A 79 -12.96 9.62 0.73
CA ARG A 79 -12.15 9.25 -0.44
C ARG A 79 -10.75 9.85 -0.41
N VAL A 80 -10.58 11.02 0.20
CA VAL A 80 -9.28 11.70 0.30
C VAL A 80 -8.38 10.94 1.27
N LEU A 81 -8.89 10.63 2.46
CA LEU A 81 -8.17 9.80 3.44
C LEU A 81 -7.83 8.42 2.86
N ILE A 82 -8.79 7.74 2.22
CA ILE A 82 -8.54 6.42 1.63
C ILE A 82 -7.47 6.49 0.54
N ASN A 83 -7.46 7.53 -0.28
CA ASN A 83 -6.44 7.70 -1.30
C ASN A 83 -5.06 7.97 -0.67
N HIS A 84 -4.99 8.82 0.34
CA HIS A 84 -3.78 9.09 1.13
C HIS A 84 -3.17 7.77 1.68
N GLU A 85 -4.00 6.93 2.30
CA GLU A 85 -3.56 5.64 2.82
C GLU A 85 -3.14 4.65 1.71
N ARG A 86 -3.82 4.66 0.55
CA ARG A 86 -3.38 3.84 -0.60
C ARG A 86 -2.03 4.28 -1.16
N ILE A 87 -1.71 5.58 -1.13
CA ILE A 87 -0.39 6.09 -1.50
C ILE A 87 0.67 5.50 -0.57
N HIS A 88 0.45 5.50 0.75
CA HIS A 88 1.35 4.86 1.72
C HIS A 88 1.54 3.37 1.46
N LEU A 89 0.47 2.62 1.15
CA LEU A 89 0.58 1.21 0.82
C LEU A 89 1.44 0.96 -0.43
N ARG A 90 1.31 1.82 -1.44
CA ARG A 90 2.11 1.73 -2.67
C ARG A 90 3.59 2.06 -2.39
N GLN A 91 3.87 3.07 -1.57
CA GLN A 91 5.22 3.41 -1.11
C GLN A 91 5.85 2.27 -0.29
N GLN A 92 5.08 1.67 0.62
CA GLN A 92 5.50 0.50 1.40
C GLN A 92 5.88 -0.67 0.49
N ALA A 93 5.05 -0.99 -0.50
CA ALA A 93 5.33 -2.05 -1.46
C ALA A 93 6.59 -1.78 -2.30
N GLU A 94 6.83 -0.52 -2.71
CA GLU A 94 8.02 -0.13 -3.49
C GLU A 94 9.33 -0.33 -2.75
N LEU A 95 9.30 -0.23 -1.42
CA LEU A 95 10.45 -0.41 -0.54
C LEU A 95 10.42 -1.73 0.22
N LEU A 96 9.75 -2.76 -0.33
CA LEU A 96 9.67 -4.10 0.24
C LEU A 96 9.21 -4.13 1.70
N VAL A 97 8.39 -3.13 2.09
CA VAL A 97 7.85 -2.86 3.43
C VAL A 97 8.92 -2.53 4.48
N VAL A 98 9.95 -3.36 4.63
CA VAL A 98 11.01 -3.18 5.63
C VAL A 98 11.84 -1.92 5.38
N PHE A 99 12.21 -1.65 4.12
CA PHE A 99 13.02 -0.47 3.82
C PHE A 99 12.20 0.82 3.90
N PHE A 100 10.86 0.74 3.76
CA PHE A 100 9.98 1.87 4.00
C PHE A 100 10.09 2.36 5.44
N TYR A 101 9.89 1.46 6.42
CA TYR A 101 9.93 1.86 7.83
C TYR A 101 11.33 2.32 8.27
N LEU A 102 12.39 1.69 7.76
CA LEU A 102 13.76 2.13 8.04
C LEU A 102 14.00 3.54 7.50
N TRP A 103 13.66 3.80 6.23
CA TRP A 103 13.85 5.11 5.61
C TRP A 103 12.99 6.19 6.27
N TYR A 104 11.72 5.87 6.52
CA TYR A 104 10.77 6.75 7.18
C TYR A 104 11.30 7.20 8.55
N ALA A 105 11.78 6.27 9.37
CA ALA A 105 12.33 6.58 10.69
C ALA A 105 13.62 7.43 10.63
N VAL A 106 14.51 7.13 9.68
CA VAL A 106 15.74 7.90 9.46
C VAL A 106 15.40 9.34 9.03
N GLU A 107 14.54 9.50 8.03
CA GLU A 107 14.15 10.83 7.54
C GLU A 107 13.44 11.64 8.63
N TRP A 108 12.50 11.03 9.35
CA TRP A 108 11.81 11.69 10.45
C TRP A 108 12.78 12.13 11.55
N THR A 109 13.76 11.31 11.92
CA THR A 109 14.76 11.64 12.94
C THR A 109 15.61 12.83 12.51
N ILE A 110 16.11 12.82 11.27
CA ILE A 110 16.89 13.95 10.72
C ILE A 110 16.04 15.23 10.74
N ARG A 111 14.80 15.17 10.26
CA ARG A 111 13.90 16.33 10.22
C ARG A 111 13.53 16.83 11.62
N CYS A 112 13.35 15.95 12.60
CA CYS A 112 13.12 16.35 14.00
C CYS A 112 14.30 17.17 14.54
N ILE A 113 15.53 16.78 14.24
CA ILE A 113 16.74 17.53 14.64
C ILE A 113 16.79 18.88 13.90
N CYS A 114 16.45 18.91 12.61
CA CYS A 114 16.49 20.14 11.81
C CYS A 114 15.40 21.16 12.20
N TYR A 115 14.16 20.72 12.42
CA TYR A 115 13.03 21.62 12.69
C TYR A 115 12.81 21.88 14.18
N LEU A 116 13.33 21.03 15.07
CA LEU A 116 13.03 21.05 16.52
C LEU A 116 11.53 20.98 16.85
N ASP A 117 10.71 20.54 15.89
CA ASP A 117 9.28 20.35 15.99
C ASP A 117 8.91 19.04 15.31
N THR A 118 8.41 18.09 16.12
CA THR A 118 8.07 16.73 15.64
C THR A 118 6.92 16.70 14.64
N TYR A 119 5.97 17.64 14.73
CA TYR A 119 4.83 17.71 13.81
C TYR A 119 5.26 18.32 12.48
N GLN A 120 6.07 19.38 12.51
CA GLN A 120 6.68 19.92 11.30
C GLN A 120 7.61 18.90 10.64
N ALA A 121 8.40 18.16 11.42
CA ALA A 121 9.23 17.09 10.89
C ALA A 121 8.42 16.00 10.20
N TYR A 122 7.33 15.54 10.84
CA TYR A 122 6.40 14.57 10.28
C TYR A 122 5.82 15.05 8.94
N ARG A 123 5.24 16.26 8.90
CA ARG A 123 4.65 16.83 7.68
C ARG A 123 5.63 16.98 6.52
N ASN A 124 6.91 17.03 6.84
CA ASN A 124 7.97 17.22 5.86
C ASN A 124 8.63 15.93 5.41
N ILE A 125 8.31 14.77 5.98
CA ILE A 125 8.78 13.48 5.46
C ILE A 125 8.35 13.36 3.99
N SER A 126 9.27 12.95 3.12
CA SER A 126 9.05 12.86 1.68
C SER A 126 7.83 12.02 1.30
N PHE A 127 7.59 10.91 2.00
CA PHE A 127 6.39 10.08 1.84
C PHE A 127 5.09 10.82 2.17
N GLU A 128 5.05 11.51 3.31
CA GLU A 128 3.90 12.30 3.76
C GLU A 128 3.62 13.45 2.80
N ARG A 129 4.68 14.14 2.34
CA ARG A 129 4.56 15.22 1.36
C ARG A 129 3.98 14.75 0.04
N GLU A 130 4.45 13.62 -0.48
CA GLU A 130 3.86 13.01 -1.67
C GLU A 130 2.38 12.69 -1.46
N ALA A 131 2.03 12.05 -0.34
CA ALA A 131 0.67 11.67 -0.02
C ALA A 131 -0.26 12.89 0.11
N TYR A 132 0.13 13.90 0.88
CA TYR A 132 -0.66 15.14 1.03
C TYR A 132 -0.80 15.92 -0.28
N TRP A 133 0.22 15.91 -1.15
CA TRP A 133 0.14 16.62 -2.43
C TRP A 133 -0.86 15.96 -3.38
N HIS A 134 -1.00 14.63 -3.30
CA HIS A 134 -1.76 13.85 -4.27
C HIS A 134 -3.02 13.16 -3.71
N GLU A 135 -3.35 13.34 -2.43
CA GLU A 135 -4.52 12.69 -1.79
C GLU A 135 -5.87 13.01 -2.47
N ARG A 136 -5.97 14.14 -3.18
CA ARG A 136 -7.18 14.53 -3.92
C ARG A 136 -7.20 14.04 -5.37
N ASP A 137 -6.08 13.54 -5.88
CA ASP A 137 -5.95 13.01 -7.23
C ASP A 137 -6.22 11.50 -7.20
N ALA A 138 -7.45 11.13 -7.61
CA ALA A 138 -7.90 9.74 -7.59
C ALA A 138 -7.19 8.85 -8.61
N GLU A 139 -6.59 9.43 -9.66
CA GLU A 139 -5.87 8.72 -10.71
C GLU A 139 -4.35 8.68 -10.45
N TYR A 140 -3.90 9.29 -9.36
CA TYR A 140 -2.48 9.43 -9.05
C TYR A 140 -1.75 8.09 -9.02
N LEU A 141 -2.33 7.09 -8.35
CA LEU A 141 -1.70 5.78 -8.19
C LEU A 141 -1.52 5.02 -9.51
N GLU A 142 -2.39 5.26 -10.49
CA GLU A 142 -2.34 4.62 -11.81
C GLU A 142 -1.25 5.26 -12.69
N ASN A 143 -1.07 6.58 -12.55
CA ASN A 143 -0.19 7.38 -13.40
C ASN A 143 1.19 7.68 -12.78
N ARG A 144 1.38 7.43 -11.48
CA ARG A 144 2.65 7.74 -10.81
C ARG A 144 3.76 6.76 -11.19
N SER A 145 4.97 7.29 -11.30
CA SER A 145 6.20 6.50 -11.41
C SER A 145 6.59 5.90 -10.06
N ALA A 146 7.30 4.77 -10.07
CA ALA A 146 7.85 4.20 -8.84
C ALA A 146 8.85 5.16 -8.16
N PHE A 147 8.94 5.10 -6.83
CA PHE A 147 9.87 5.90 -6.02
C PHE A 147 9.69 7.41 -6.15
N ARG A 148 8.46 7.87 -6.47
CA ARG A 148 8.18 9.31 -6.68
C ARG A 148 8.43 10.18 -5.45
N PHE A 149 8.33 9.62 -4.23
CA PHE A 149 8.67 10.31 -2.97
C PHE A 149 10.05 10.99 -2.99
N VAL A 150 11.03 10.45 -3.74
CA VAL A 150 12.39 11.01 -3.83
C VAL A 150 12.38 12.48 -4.27
N ARG A 151 11.41 12.91 -5.09
CA ARG A 151 11.27 14.32 -5.49
C ARG A 151 11.03 15.24 -4.29
N TYR A 152 10.30 14.74 -3.29
CA TYR A 152 9.96 15.46 -2.06
C TYR A 152 11.06 15.41 -0.99
N LEU A 153 12.23 14.82 -1.27
CA LEU A 153 13.40 14.97 -0.41
C LEU A 153 14.02 16.35 -0.56
N PHE A 154 14.03 16.90 -1.77
CA PHE A 154 14.76 18.13 -2.13
C PHE A 154 13.85 19.34 -2.37
N GLU A 155 12.55 19.11 -2.59
CA GLU A 155 11.61 20.21 -2.83
C GLU A 155 11.45 21.04 -1.54
N PRO A 156 11.44 22.38 -1.59
CA PRO A 156 11.22 23.20 -0.40
C PRO A 156 9.85 22.93 0.23
N SER A 157 9.79 22.97 1.56
CA SER A 157 8.57 22.82 2.37
C SER A 157 7.72 24.07 2.43
#